data_AF-A0AAW8AV16-F1
#
_entry.id   AF-A0AAW8AV16-F1
#
_cell.length_a   1.000
_cell.length_b   1.000
_cell.length_c   1.000
_cell.angle_alpha   90.00
_cell.angle_beta   90.00
_cell.angle_gamma   90.00
#
_symmetry.space_group_name_H-M   'P 1'
#
loop_
_entity.id
_entity.type
_entity.pdbx_description
1 polymer ?
#
loop_
_entity_poly.entity_id
_entity_poly.type
_entity_poly.pdbx_seq_one_letter_code
_entity_poly.pdbx_strand_id
1 'polypeptide(L)'
;IVFFWGRKGTFPSLDVHNILFSANYAAEFEMIFKRKGIYEDPTVYIYISSKLNTCDAPHGHENWFVMINSPHNTGQNWKALVEYSREIIIRK
;
A
#
# COMPACT_ATOMS: atom_id res chain seq x y z
N ILE A 1 0.20 -6.32 4.25
CA ILE A 1 0.57 -5.21 5.17
C ILE A 1 -0.33 -4.03 4.83
N VAL A 2 -0.80 -3.29 5.84
CA VAL A 2 -1.68 -2.12 5.64
C VAL A 2 -1.11 -0.92 6.38
N PHE A 3 -1.08 0.22 5.72
CA PHE A 3 -0.77 1.52 6.29
C PHE A 3 -1.99 2.43 6.21
N PHE A 4 -2.24 3.18 7.28
CA PHE A 4 -3.28 4.20 7.33
C PHE A 4 -2.57 5.56 7.38
N TRP A 5 -2.62 6.31 6.30
CA TRP A 5 -1.91 7.57 6.15
C TRP A 5 -2.88 8.74 6.01
N GLY A 6 -2.64 9.79 6.79
CA GLY A 6 -3.20 11.10 6.51
C GLY A 6 -2.34 11.80 5.46
N ARG A 7 -2.91 12.13 4.32
CA ARG A 7 -2.21 12.83 3.24
C ARG A 7 -2.68 14.27 3.16
N LYS A 8 -1.75 15.21 3.27
CA LYS A 8 -2.03 16.63 2.98
C LYS A 8 -2.20 16.84 1.48
N GLY A 9 -3.23 17.59 1.09
CA GLY A 9 -3.60 17.85 -0.30
C GLY A 9 -4.69 16.90 -0.80
N THR A 10 -5.23 17.23 -1.97
CA THR A 10 -6.15 16.40 -2.73
C THR A 10 -5.51 15.98 -4.05
N PHE A 11 -5.81 14.77 -4.51
CA PHE A 11 -5.18 14.17 -5.68
C PHE A 11 -6.26 13.81 -6.71
N PRO A 12 -6.57 14.69 -7.68
CA PRO A 12 -7.64 14.47 -8.66
C PRO A 12 -7.41 13.27 -9.57
N SER A 13 -6.17 12.83 -9.74
CA SER A 13 -5.82 11.61 -10.50
C SER A 13 -6.15 10.32 -9.76
N LEU A 14 -6.54 10.39 -8.48
CA LEU A 14 -6.96 9.25 -7.67
C LEU A 14 -8.46 9.33 -7.39
N ASP A 15 -9.10 8.18 -7.43
CA ASP A 15 -10.51 7.98 -7.11
C ASP A 15 -10.65 7.26 -5.75
N VAL A 16 -11.83 6.74 -5.43
CA VAL A 16 -12.11 5.98 -4.21
C VAL A 16 -11.23 4.72 -4.12
N HIS A 17 -11.03 4.03 -5.25
CA HIS A 17 -10.27 2.79 -5.36
C HIS A 17 -9.18 2.91 -6.42
N ASN A 18 -7.93 2.63 -6.04
CA ASN A 18 -6.77 2.80 -6.92
C ASN A 18 -5.84 1.60 -6.79
N ILE A 19 -5.28 1.15 -7.91
CA ILE A 19 -4.26 0.09 -7.93
C ILE A 19 -3.06 0.60 -8.72
N LEU A 20 -1.89 0.59 -8.07
CA LEU A 20 -0.59 0.82 -8.70
C LEU A 20 0.07 -0.54 -8.88
N PHE A 21 0.02 -1.08 -10.09
CA PHE A 21 0.54 -2.43 -10.36
C PHE A 21 2.07 -2.50 -10.25
N SER A 22 2.55 -3.66 -9.81
CA SER A 22 3.93 -4.07 -10.02
C SER A 22 4.23 -4.17 -11.51
N ALA A 23 5.44 -3.79 -11.92
CA ALA A 23 5.93 -4.03 -13.26
C ALA A 23 6.21 -5.52 -13.53
N ASN A 24 6.36 -6.34 -12.48
CA ASN A 24 6.59 -7.78 -12.61
C ASN A 24 5.74 -8.58 -11.60
N TYR A 25 4.48 -8.74 -11.96
CA TYR A 25 3.48 -9.45 -11.15
C TYR A 25 3.86 -10.91 -10.84
N ALA A 26 4.51 -11.61 -11.78
CA ALA A 26 4.96 -12.99 -11.55
C ALA A 26 6.04 -13.07 -10.46
N ALA A 27 7.01 -12.16 -10.48
CA ALA A 27 8.05 -12.09 -9.46
C ALA A 27 7.47 -11.68 -8.08
N GLU A 28 6.48 -10.78 -8.07
CA GLU A 28 5.75 -10.41 -6.84
C GLU A 28 5.15 -11.65 -6.17
N PHE A 29 4.40 -12.47 -6.92
CA PHE A 29 3.77 -13.67 -6.37
C PHE A 29 4.76 -14.77 -6.00
N GLU A 30 5.85 -14.93 -6.75
CA GLU A 30 6.92 -15.85 -6.35
C GLU A 30 7.50 -15.46 -4.99
N MET A 31 7.77 -14.17 -4.80
CA MET A 31 8.31 -13.64 -3.55
C MET A 31 7.37 -13.90 -2.38
N ILE A 32 6.07 -13.64 -2.56
CA ILE A 32 5.04 -13.85 -1.54
C ILE A 32 4.88 -15.33 -1.19
N PHE A 33 4.66 -16.19 -2.20
CA PHE A 33 4.25 -17.56 -1.94
C PHE A 33 5.39 -18.54 -1.74
N LYS A 34 6.51 -18.37 -2.45
CA LYS A 34 7.66 -19.30 -2.36
C LYS A 34 8.72 -18.78 -1.39
N ARG A 35 9.09 -17.51 -1.50
CA ARG A 35 10.18 -16.92 -0.71
C ARG A 35 9.72 -16.31 0.62
N LYS A 36 8.40 -16.22 0.82
CA LYS A 36 7.76 -15.72 2.05
C LYS A 36 8.22 -14.31 2.44
N GLY A 37 8.50 -13.45 1.45
CA GLY A 37 8.99 -12.07 1.63
C GLY A 37 8.08 -11.03 0.96
N ILE A 38 8.54 -9.78 0.93
CA ILE A 38 7.90 -8.66 0.23
C ILE A 38 8.72 -8.31 -1.01
N TYR A 39 8.07 -8.19 -2.16
CA TYR A 39 8.72 -7.83 -3.41
C TYR A 39 9.08 -6.34 -3.43
N GLU A 40 10.20 -5.99 -4.06
CA GLU A 40 10.75 -4.62 -4.08
C GLU A 40 9.90 -3.62 -4.86
N ASP A 41 9.11 -4.09 -5.82
CA ASP A 41 8.11 -3.31 -6.57
C ASP A 41 6.71 -3.90 -6.36
N PRO A 42 6.09 -3.72 -5.19
CA PRO A 42 4.81 -4.36 -4.87
C PRO A 42 3.66 -3.69 -5.62
N THR A 43 2.59 -4.46 -5.84
CA THR A 43 1.30 -3.89 -6.23
C THR A 43 0.68 -3.21 -5.01
N VAL A 44 0.36 -1.92 -5.15
CA VAL A 44 -0.19 -1.08 -4.08
C VAL A 44 -1.65 -0.77 -4.35
N TYR A 45 -2.52 -1.12 -3.41
CA TYR A 45 -3.91 -0.69 -3.40
C TYR A 45 -4.06 0.53 -2.48
N ILE A 46 -4.70 1.58 -2.98
CA ILE A 46 -5.00 2.80 -2.22
C ILE A 46 -6.50 3.02 -2.24
N TYR A 47 -7.10 3.03 -1.04
CA TYR A 47 -8.50 3.38 -0.83
C TYR A 47 -8.61 4.72 -0.09
N ILE A 48 -9.50 5.59 -0.58
CA ILE A 48 -9.63 6.98 -0.11
C ILE A 48 -11.11 7.27 0.12
N SER A 49 -11.62 7.01 1.33
CA SER A 49 -13.06 7.20 1.60
C SER A 49 -13.49 8.67 1.61
N SER A 50 -12.57 9.60 1.88
CA SER A 50 -12.83 11.04 1.81
C SER A 50 -13.24 11.56 0.42
N LYS A 51 -13.03 10.77 -0.64
CA LYS A 51 -13.58 11.04 -1.98
C LYS A 51 -15.11 10.92 -2.03
N LEU A 52 -15.71 10.10 -1.16
CA LEU A 52 -17.16 9.94 -1.03
C LEU A 52 -17.72 10.72 0.17
N ASN A 53 -17.00 10.71 1.29
CA ASN A 53 -17.40 11.39 2.51
C ASN A 53 -16.31 12.35 3.00
N THR A 54 -16.46 13.63 2.68
CA THR A 54 -15.47 14.67 3.01
C THR A 54 -15.19 14.81 4.50
N CYS A 55 -16.03 14.26 5.38
CA CYS A 55 -15.81 14.25 6.83
C CYS A 55 -14.76 13.21 7.29
N ASP A 56 -14.38 12.27 6.44
CA ASP A 56 -13.41 11.21 6.78
C ASP A 56 -11.95 11.71 6.81
N ALA A 57 -11.70 12.94 6.35
CA ALA A 57 -10.42 13.61 6.44
C ALA A 57 -10.60 15.11 6.74
N PRO A 58 -9.61 15.78 7.35
CA PRO A 58 -9.63 17.24 7.47
C PRO A 58 -9.76 17.94 6.11
N HIS A 59 -10.30 19.16 6.09
CA HIS A 59 -10.39 19.95 4.86
C HIS A 59 -9.02 20.05 4.16
N GLY A 60 -8.99 19.78 2.85
CA GLY A 60 -7.78 19.77 2.04
C GLY A 60 -6.81 18.61 2.34
N HIS A 61 -7.29 17.52 2.95
CA HIS A 61 -6.54 16.30 3.21
C HIS A 61 -7.32 15.07 2.72
N GLU A 62 -6.62 13.95 2.60
CA GLU A 62 -7.18 12.64 2.26
C GLU A 62 -6.75 11.58 3.29
N ASN A 63 -7.59 10.57 3.49
CA ASN A 63 -7.36 9.45 4.41
C ASN A 63 -7.05 8.17 3.61
N TRP A 64 -5.76 7.91 3.40
CA TRP A 64 -5.31 6.81 2.56
C TRP A 64 -5.22 5.51 3.35
N PHE A 65 -6.02 4.52 2.96
CA PHE A 65 -5.79 3.11 3.28
C PHE A 65 -4.88 2.53 2.20
N VAL A 66 -3.64 2.22 2.56
CA VAL A 66 -2.61 1.73 1.63
C VAL A 66 -2.28 0.29 1.95
N MET A 67 -2.53 -0.62 1.03
CA MET A 67 -2.34 -2.05 1.21
C MET A 67 -1.43 -2.62 0.14
N ILE A 68 -0.54 -3.52 0.56
CA ILE A 68 0.19 -4.41 -0.34
C ILE A 68 -0.12 -5.86 0.01
N ASN A 69 0.00 -6.73 -1.00
CA ASN A 69 0.00 -8.17 -0.78
C ASN A 69 1.20 -8.56 0.07
N SER A 70 1.02 -9.52 0.97
CA SER A 70 2.08 -9.99 1.87
C SER A 70 1.97 -11.49 2.09
N PRO A 71 3.09 -12.17 2.38
CA PRO A 71 3.08 -13.61 2.70
C PRO A 71 2.26 -13.87 3.97
N HIS A 72 1.79 -15.11 4.15
CA HIS A 72 1.26 -15.50 5.45
C HIS A 72 2.39 -15.60 6.48
N ASN A 73 2.04 -15.44 7.75
CA ASN A 73 3.02 -15.49 8.83
C ASN A 73 3.54 -16.91 9.06
N THR A 74 4.85 -17.09 8.90
CA THR A 74 5.61 -18.32 9.21
C THR A 74 6.83 -18.03 10.08
N GLY A 75 6.85 -16.90 10.81
CA GLY A 75 7.98 -16.50 11.66
C GLY A 75 8.92 -15.47 11.04
N GLN A 76 8.49 -14.76 10.00
CA GLN A 76 9.26 -13.64 9.44
C GLN A 76 9.45 -12.52 10.49
N ASN A 77 10.52 -11.74 10.34
CA ASN A 77 10.67 -10.50 11.09
C ASN A 77 9.73 -9.42 10.52
N TRP A 78 8.49 -9.42 10.99
CA TRP A 78 7.47 -8.48 10.54
C TRP A 78 7.81 -7.02 10.80
N LYS A 79 8.54 -6.72 11.88
CA LYS A 79 8.98 -5.35 12.16
C LYS A 79 9.89 -4.83 11.04
N ALA A 80 10.87 -5.63 10.63
CA ALA A 80 11.75 -5.29 9.52
C ALA A 80 11.00 -5.22 8.18
N LEU A 81 10.08 -6.16 7.92
CA LEU A 81 9.29 -6.16 6.68
C LEU A 81 8.36 -4.95 6.58
N VAL A 82 7.75 -4.50 7.68
CA VAL A 82 6.91 -3.29 7.68
C VAL A 82 7.74 -2.05 7.37
N GLU A 83 8.94 -1.91 7.96
CA GLU A 83 9.81 -0.78 7.67
C GLU A 83 10.27 -0.77 6.21
N TYR A 84 10.74 -1.91 5.72
CA TYR A 84 11.11 -2.11 4.32
C TYR A 84 9.94 -1.79 3.37
N SER A 85 8.74 -2.31 3.69
CA SER A 85 7.53 -2.09 2.87
C SER A 85 7.16 -0.60 2.81
N ARG A 86 7.34 0.14 3.91
CA ARG A 86 7.08 1.58 3.94
C ARG A 86 7.99 2.31 2.97
N GLU A 87 9.29 2.00 2.97
CA GLU A 87 10.26 2.65 2.09
C GLU A 87 9.97 2.42 0.60
N ILE A 88 9.71 1.16 0.21
CA ILE A 88 9.48 0.83 -1.20
C ILE A 88 8.15 1.41 -1.72
N ILE A 89 7.11 1.48 -0.88
CA ILE A 89 5.82 2.09 -1.27
C ILE A 89 5.99 3.59 -1.49
N ILE A 90 6.75 4.30 -0.64
CA ILE A 90 6.97 5.75 -0.77
C ILE A 90 7.79 6.10 -2.02
N ARG A 91 8.67 5.20 -2.47
CA ARG A 91 9.53 5.43 -3.65
C ARG A 91 8.81 5.25 -4.99
N LYS A 92 7.64 4.62 -5.01
CA LYS A 92 6.84 4.36 -6.22
C LYS A 92 6.07 5.61 -6.64
#